data_AF-A0A838WW27-F1
#
_entry.id   AF-A0A838WW27-F1
#
_cell.length_a   1.000
_cell.length_b   1.000
_cell.length_c   1.000
_cell.angle_alpha   90.00
_cell.angle_beta   90.00
_cell.angle_gamma   90.00
#
_symmetry.space_group_name_H-M   'P 1'
#
loop_
_entity.id
_entity.type
_entity.pdbx_description
1 polymer ?
#
loop_
_entity_poly.entity_id
_entity_poly.type
_entity_poly.pdbx_seq_one_letter_code
_entity_poly.pdbx_strand_id
1 'polypeptide(L)'
;DTFNRFTRPRLEKVINGEDQGGITLQKQERVDGTEEGLPEGLSPEDAQKFNSALNKVLAANPELKTEAVVKSLKTATKTKNQKGVVNWRGGGGFTVAHLAPQCFDYVPELNLVTLTEAATGSTLVNSVAANLNFALTPDNRHFDGRRGSMFLKVVEGRLDREKVEELLTHLGEGEGATLVATELEPGVRQFARTTDKPCQ
;
A
#
# COMPACT_ATOMS: atom_id res chain seq x y z
N ASP A 1 -2.35 10.08 17.52
CA ASP A 1 -0.91 10.26 17.31
C ASP A 1 -0.48 9.95 15.87
N THR A 2 -0.72 8.73 15.39
CA THR A 2 -0.35 8.25 14.03
C THR A 2 -0.82 9.14 12.87
N PHE A 3 -2.06 9.62 12.91
CA PHE A 3 -2.62 10.46 11.84
C PHE A 3 -1.85 11.78 11.67
N ASN A 4 -1.58 12.48 12.77
CA ASN A 4 -0.87 13.77 12.74
C ASN A 4 0.61 13.60 12.39
N ARG A 5 1.21 12.46 12.75
CA ARG A 5 2.64 12.22 12.56
C ARG A 5 3.00 11.68 11.17
N PHE A 6 2.13 10.88 10.56
CA PHE A 6 2.45 10.17 9.30
C PHE A 6 1.50 10.52 8.15
N THR A 7 0.19 10.55 8.40
CA THR A 7 -0.81 10.73 7.33
C THR A 7 -0.91 12.18 6.88
N ARG A 8 -1.03 13.12 7.83
CA ARG A 8 -1.19 14.55 7.54
C ARG A 8 0.00 15.16 6.76
N PRO A 9 1.27 14.97 7.17
CA PRO A 9 2.40 15.56 6.46
C PRO A 9 2.54 15.03 5.03
N ARG A 10 2.12 13.79 4.78
CA ARG A 10 2.13 13.20 3.44
C ARG A 10 1.05 13.81 2.54
N LEU A 11 -0.16 14.01 3.05
CA LEU A 11 -1.24 14.65 2.30
C LEU A 11 -0.90 16.11 1.93
N GLU A 12 -0.26 16.83 2.84
CA GLU A 12 0.24 18.19 2.56
C GLU A 12 1.29 18.20 1.44
N LYS A 13 2.23 17.24 1.44
CA LYS A 13 3.19 17.07 0.33
C LYS A 13 2.53 16.74 -1.00
N VAL A 14 1.45 15.94 -1.00
CA VAL A 14 0.68 15.63 -2.23
C VAL A 14 0.02 16.89 -2.79
N ILE A 15 -0.60 17.70 -1.92
CA ILE A 15 -1.24 18.98 -2.33
C ILE A 15 -0.20 19.94 -2.92
N ASN A 16 1.00 19.99 -2.33
CA ASN A 16 2.10 20.85 -2.78
C ASN A 16 2.91 20.27 -3.96
N GLY A 17 2.64 19.03 -4.39
CA GLY A 17 3.39 18.36 -5.46
C GLY A 17 4.82 17.96 -5.08
N GLU A 18 5.11 17.85 -3.78
CA GLU A 18 6.41 17.48 -3.20
C GLU A 18 6.47 16.01 -2.78
N ASP A 19 5.36 15.27 -2.90
CA ASP A 19 5.31 13.85 -2.59
C ASP A 19 6.03 13.05 -3.69
N GLN A 20 7.14 12.42 -3.32
CA GLN A 20 7.91 11.57 -4.24
C GLN A 20 7.20 10.25 -4.59
N GLY A 21 6.03 9.96 -3.99
CA GLY A 21 5.35 8.66 -4.06
C GLY A 21 4.02 8.65 -4.83
N GLY A 22 3.58 9.75 -5.43
CA GLY A 22 2.25 9.80 -6.04
C GLY A 22 2.12 10.87 -7.12
N ILE A 23 1.97 10.42 -8.36
CA ILE A 23 1.78 11.20 -9.59
C ILE A 23 3.06 11.90 -10.07
N THR A 24 3.83 11.21 -10.92
CA THR A 24 4.83 11.88 -11.76
C THR A 24 4.11 12.74 -12.79
N LEU A 25 4.08 14.05 -12.57
CA LEU A 25 3.65 15.03 -13.56
C LEU A 25 4.89 15.49 -14.32
N GLN A 26 4.91 15.29 -15.64
CA GLN A 26 5.88 16.00 -16.47
C GLN A 26 5.36 17.42 -16.66
N LYS A 27 6.07 18.40 -16.10
CA LYS A 27 5.69 19.82 -16.15
C LYS A 27 5.56 20.27 -17.61
N GLN A 28 4.63 21.20 -17.84
CA GLN A 28 4.50 21.85 -19.14
C GLN A 28 5.78 22.63 -19.43
N GLU A 29 6.43 22.33 -20.56
CA GLU A 29 7.68 22.98 -20.97
C GLU A 29 7.52 23.61 -22.36
N ARG A 30 8.23 24.73 -22.58
CA ARG A 30 8.38 25.30 -23.91
C ARG A 30 9.38 24.48 -24.68
N VAL A 31 8.98 24.03 -25.85
CA VAL A 31 9.87 23.35 -26.78
C VAL A 31 10.02 24.15 -28.06
N ASP A 32 11.10 23.86 -28.76
CA ASP A 32 11.36 24.38 -30.09
C ASP A 32 10.18 24.09 -31.03
N GLY A 33 9.74 25.13 -31.74
CA GLY A 33 8.65 25.10 -32.70
C GLY A 33 9.07 25.38 -34.13
N THR A 34 10.38 25.54 -34.39
CA THR A 34 11.01 25.77 -35.69
C THR A 34 11.17 24.46 -36.47
N GLU A 35 11.43 24.55 -37.79
CA GLU A 35 11.71 23.38 -38.64
C GLU A 35 13.19 23.02 -38.66
N GLU A 36 14.09 23.99 -38.47
CA GLU A 36 15.55 23.84 -38.57
C GLU A 36 16.26 23.80 -37.22
N GLY A 37 15.53 24.02 -36.12
CA GLY A 37 16.11 24.15 -34.78
C GLY A 37 16.26 25.62 -34.35
N LEU A 38 16.18 25.86 -33.04
CA LEU A 38 16.57 27.14 -32.45
C LEU A 38 18.06 27.40 -32.71
N PRO A 39 18.46 28.67 -32.90
CA PRO A 39 19.87 29.06 -33.03
C PRO A 39 20.72 28.53 -31.87
N GLU A 40 21.97 28.16 -32.16
CA GLU A 40 22.90 27.65 -31.14
C GLU A 40 22.99 28.59 -29.93
N GLY A 41 22.80 28.03 -28.73
CA GLY A 41 22.83 28.76 -27.47
C GLY A 41 21.51 29.44 -27.06
N LEU A 42 20.45 29.37 -27.87
CA LEU A 42 19.14 29.95 -27.53
C LEU A 42 18.20 28.88 -26.94
N SER A 43 17.80 29.05 -25.68
CA SER A 43 16.80 28.18 -25.05
C SER A 43 15.38 28.50 -25.53
N PRO A 44 14.43 27.54 -25.48
CA PRO A 44 13.02 27.79 -25.78
C PRO A 44 12.37 28.86 -24.89
N GLU A 45 12.81 28.99 -23.64
CA GLU A 45 12.32 30.04 -22.74
C GLU A 45 12.80 31.43 -23.17
N ASP A 46 14.06 31.53 -23.58
CA ASP A 46 14.64 32.79 -24.06
C ASP A 46 14.05 33.22 -25.40
N ALA A 47 13.80 32.25 -26.29
CA ALA A 47 13.07 32.48 -27.54
C ALA A 47 11.62 32.98 -27.29
N GLN A 48 10.95 32.47 -26.26
CA GLN A 48 9.63 33.00 -25.85
C GLN A 48 9.73 34.43 -25.31
N LYS A 49 10.70 34.71 -24.43
CA LYS A 49 10.92 36.05 -23.87
C LYS A 49 11.21 37.05 -24.98
N PHE A 50 12.06 36.68 -25.94
CA PHE A 50 12.35 37.48 -27.13
C PHE A 50 11.09 37.78 -27.94
N ASN A 51 10.28 36.76 -28.28
CA ASN A 51 9.04 36.97 -29.02
C ASN A 51 8.03 37.85 -28.26
N SER A 52 7.98 37.72 -26.93
CA SER A 52 7.11 38.54 -26.09
C SER A 52 7.55 40.01 -26.09
N ALA A 53 8.86 40.27 -26.01
CA ALA A 53 9.43 41.61 -26.12
C ALA A 53 9.23 42.18 -27.53
N LEU A 54 9.51 41.40 -28.57
CA LEU A 54 9.33 41.79 -29.97
C LEU A 54 7.88 42.17 -30.27
N ASN A 55 6.89 41.41 -29.78
CA ASN A 55 5.49 41.75 -29.96
C ASN A 55 5.09 43.06 -29.27
N LYS A 56 5.68 43.39 -28.11
CA LYS A 56 5.47 44.69 -27.45
C LYS A 56 6.03 45.85 -28.28
N VAL A 57 7.24 45.69 -28.85
CA VAL A 57 7.86 46.70 -29.73
C VAL A 57 7.05 46.89 -31.02
N LEU A 58 6.57 45.80 -31.62
CA LEU A 58 5.71 45.84 -32.80
C LEU A 58 4.32 46.43 -32.52
N ALA A 59 3.81 46.33 -31.29
CA ALA A 59 2.57 46.99 -30.91
C ALA A 59 2.71 48.52 -30.91
N ALA A 60 3.88 49.04 -30.52
CA ALA A 60 4.20 50.46 -30.55
C ALA A 60 4.59 50.97 -31.96
N ASN A 61 5.03 50.08 -32.86
CA ASN A 61 5.48 50.43 -34.21
C ASN A 61 4.83 49.51 -35.25
N PRO A 62 3.57 49.81 -35.67
CA PRO A 62 2.78 48.92 -36.52
C PRO A 62 3.38 48.71 -37.92
N GLU A 63 4.11 49.69 -38.44
CA GLU A 63 4.71 49.70 -39.78
C GLU A 63 5.76 48.59 -39.95
N LEU A 64 6.45 48.22 -38.86
CA LEU A 64 7.47 47.18 -38.86
C LEU A 64 6.89 45.75 -38.88
N LYS A 65 5.57 45.59 -38.70
CA LYS A 65 4.94 44.24 -38.68
C LYS A 65 4.98 43.55 -40.04
N THR A 66 4.97 44.33 -41.12
CA THR A 66 4.91 43.82 -42.49
C THR A 66 6.27 43.49 -43.08
N GLU A 67 7.34 44.00 -42.46
CA GLU A 67 8.73 43.78 -42.89
C GLU A 67 9.10 42.29 -42.93
N ALA A 68 9.78 41.90 -44.01
CA ALA A 68 10.17 40.51 -44.24
C ALA A 68 11.12 40.01 -43.13
N VAL A 69 12.03 40.86 -42.66
CA VAL A 69 13.02 40.54 -41.62
C VAL A 69 12.34 40.21 -40.28
N VAL A 70 11.28 40.93 -39.92
CA VAL A 70 10.52 40.69 -38.68
C VAL A 70 9.80 39.35 -38.73
N LYS A 71 9.31 38.95 -39.91
CA LYS A 71 8.72 37.61 -40.11
C LYS A 71 9.79 36.52 -39.96
N SER A 72 10.98 36.70 -40.53
CA SER A 72 12.09 35.75 -40.39
C SER A 72 12.52 35.56 -38.93
N LEU A 73 12.62 36.64 -38.15
CA LEU A 73 12.95 36.57 -36.71
C LEU A 73 11.90 35.82 -35.89
N LYS A 74 10.61 36.01 -36.21
CA LYS A 74 9.52 35.26 -35.57
C LYS A 74 9.54 33.77 -35.93
N THR A 75 9.91 33.44 -37.16
CA THR A 75 10.05 32.06 -37.61
C THR A 75 11.24 31.39 -36.92
N ALA A 76 12.40 32.05 -36.85
CA ALA A 76 13.62 31.52 -36.26
C ALA A 76 13.56 31.34 -34.73
N THR A 77 12.61 31.98 -34.04
CA THR A 77 12.46 31.91 -32.58
C THR A 77 11.14 31.26 -32.16
N LYS A 78 10.46 30.59 -33.08
CA LYS A 78 9.15 30.01 -32.84
C LYS A 78 9.23 28.91 -31.78
N THR A 79 8.38 29.00 -30.77
CA THR A 79 8.26 27.96 -29.73
C THR A 79 6.85 27.42 -29.65
N LYS A 80 6.73 26.13 -29.28
CA LYS A 80 5.46 25.44 -29.08
C LYS A 80 5.29 25.08 -27.61
N ASN A 81 4.04 25.04 -27.15
CA ASN A 81 3.72 24.50 -25.83
C ASN A 81 3.63 22.98 -25.96
N GLN A 82 4.50 22.26 -25.27
CA GLN A 82 4.29 20.83 -25.08
C GLN A 82 3.28 20.64 -23.95
N LYS A 83 2.14 20.00 -24.25
CA LYS A 83 1.15 19.67 -23.21
C LYS A 83 1.81 18.68 -22.25
N GLY A 84 1.84 19.03 -20.96
CA GLY A 84 2.33 18.15 -19.91
C GLY A 84 1.55 16.83 -19.93
N VAL A 85 2.27 15.72 -19.89
CA VAL A 85 1.67 14.39 -19.87
C VAL A 85 1.54 13.97 -18.41
N VAL A 86 0.32 13.58 -18.03
CA VAL A 86 0.09 12.88 -16.77
C VAL A 86 0.67 11.48 -16.94
N ASN A 87 1.86 11.23 -16.39
CA ASN A 87 2.53 9.93 -16.48
C ASN A 87 1.98 8.92 -15.46
N TRP A 88 0.82 9.20 -14.86
CA TRP A 88 0.15 8.29 -13.93
C TRP A 88 -0.49 7.13 -14.69
N ARG A 89 0.14 5.95 -14.61
CA ARG A 89 -0.37 4.69 -15.20
C ARG A 89 -1.09 3.78 -14.20
N GLY A 90 -1.49 4.32 -13.05
CA GLY A 90 -2.08 3.55 -11.95
C GLY A 90 -1.02 2.99 -10.99
N GLY A 91 -1.41 2.76 -9.73
CA GLY A 91 -0.50 2.30 -8.68
C GLY A 91 -0.94 2.61 -7.24
N GLY A 92 -2.03 3.35 -7.05
CA GLY A 92 -2.59 3.61 -5.71
C GLY A 92 -3.59 2.55 -5.28
N GLY A 93 -3.13 1.36 -4.91
CA GLY A 93 -3.97 0.43 -4.14
C GLY A 93 -4.14 0.97 -2.72
N PHE A 94 -5.36 0.95 -2.18
CA PHE A 94 -5.60 1.19 -0.76
C PHE A 94 -6.02 -0.13 -0.10
N THR A 95 -5.50 -0.39 1.09
CA THR A 95 -5.93 -1.52 1.92
C THR A 95 -6.99 -1.02 2.89
N VAL A 96 -8.19 -1.62 2.85
CA VAL A 96 -9.25 -1.35 3.82
C VAL A 96 -9.16 -2.40 4.93
N ALA A 97 -9.15 -1.95 6.19
CA ALA A 97 -9.27 -2.81 7.35
C ALA A 97 -10.65 -2.60 8.00
N HIS A 98 -11.37 -3.68 8.25
CA HIS A 98 -12.62 -3.67 9.00
C HIS A 98 -12.39 -4.28 10.38
N LEU A 99 -12.98 -3.67 11.41
CA LEU A 99 -12.97 -4.26 12.74
C LEU A 99 -13.88 -5.50 12.72
N ALA A 100 -13.31 -6.65 13.09
CA ALA A 100 -14.07 -7.88 13.22
C ALA A 100 -15.02 -7.82 14.44
N PRO A 101 -16.12 -8.59 14.43
CA PRO A 101 -16.94 -8.78 15.63
C PRO A 101 -16.09 -9.23 16.83
N GLN A 102 -16.49 -8.81 18.02
CA GLN A 102 -15.79 -9.14 19.26
C GLN A 102 -15.96 -10.63 19.58
N CYS A 103 -14.88 -11.40 19.64
CA CYS A 103 -14.89 -12.84 19.98
C CYS A 103 -14.88 -13.13 21.49
N PHE A 104 -14.37 -12.20 22.29
CA PHE A 104 -14.15 -12.42 23.72
C PHE A 104 -14.86 -11.33 24.51
N ASP A 105 -15.64 -11.72 25.51
CA ASP A 105 -16.27 -10.80 26.44
C ASP A 105 -15.87 -11.11 27.87
N TYR A 106 -15.77 -10.09 28.71
CA TYR A 106 -15.38 -10.24 30.11
C TYR A 106 -16.62 -10.09 30.99
N VAL A 107 -16.92 -11.13 31.77
CA VAL A 107 -18.06 -11.19 32.69
C VAL A 107 -17.54 -10.84 34.10
N PRO A 108 -17.74 -9.61 34.59
CA PRO A 108 -17.16 -9.16 35.85
C PRO A 108 -17.65 -9.95 37.06
N GLU A 109 -18.89 -10.44 37.03
CA GLU A 109 -19.50 -11.20 38.12
C GLU A 109 -18.81 -12.55 38.35
N LEU A 110 -18.33 -13.16 37.26
CA LEU A 110 -17.61 -14.43 37.30
C LEU A 110 -16.09 -14.24 37.33
N ASN A 111 -15.61 -13.02 37.04
CA ASN A 111 -14.20 -12.71 36.79
C ASN A 111 -13.60 -13.64 35.71
N LEU A 112 -14.37 -13.91 34.66
CA LEU A 112 -13.99 -14.81 33.56
C LEU A 112 -14.13 -14.14 32.20
N VAL A 113 -13.26 -14.52 31.28
CA VAL A 113 -13.40 -14.22 29.86
C VAL A 113 -14.19 -15.35 29.22
N THR A 114 -15.23 -14.99 28.47
CA THR A 114 -16.14 -15.90 27.78
C THR A 114 -16.09 -15.65 26.27
N LEU A 115 -16.47 -16.66 25.49
CA LEU A 115 -16.64 -16.53 24.05
C LEU A 115 -18.01 -15.92 23.75
N THR A 116 -18.07 -15.02 22.78
CA THR A 116 -19.34 -14.49 22.26
C THR A 116 -19.90 -15.43 21.18
N GLU A 117 -21.16 -15.21 20.77
CA GLU A 117 -21.76 -15.94 19.65
C GLU A 117 -21.03 -15.72 18.31
N ALA A 118 -20.29 -14.61 18.19
CA ALA A 118 -19.52 -14.30 16.99
C ALA A 118 -18.19 -15.07 16.90
N ALA A 119 -17.79 -15.76 17.98
CA ALA A 119 -16.53 -16.47 18.10
C ALA A 119 -16.57 -17.85 17.42
N THR A 120 -16.94 -17.88 16.14
CA THR A 120 -17.07 -19.09 15.31
C THR A 120 -16.33 -18.92 13.97
N GLY A 121 -15.93 -20.03 13.35
CA GLY A 121 -15.37 -20.10 12.01
C GLY A 121 -14.16 -19.19 11.81
N SER A 122 -14.15 -18.48 10.68
CA SER A 122 -13.04 -17.58 10.31
C SER A 122 -12.87 -16.41 11.27
N THR A 123 -13.95 -15.94 11.92
CA THR A 123 -13.87 -14.85 12.90
C THR A 123 -13.06 -15.27 14.12
N LEU A 124 -13.31 -16.46 14.67
CA LEU A 124 -12.50 -17.00 15.77
C LEU A 124 -11.05 -17.22 15.35
N VAL A 125 -10.83 -17.85 14.19
CA VAL A 125 -9.49 -18.13 13.65
C VAL A 125 -8.67 -16.84 13.49
N ASN A 126 -9.27 -15.82 12.86
CA ASN A 126 -8.62 -14.53 12.63
C ASN A 126 -8.29 -13.83 13.95
N SER A 127 -9.21 -13.85 14.92
CA SER A 127 -8.97 -13.26 16.24
C SER A 127 -7.87 -13.97 17.02
N VAL A 128 -7.86 -15.30 17.02
CA VAL A 128 -6.81 -16.09 17.70
C VAL A 128 -5.47 -15.88 17.03
N ALA A 129 -5.41 -15.93 15.70
CA ALA A 129 -4.18 -15.69 14.94
C ALA A 129 -3.62 -14.29 15.22
N ALA A 130 -4.46 -13.26 15.23
CA ALA A 130 -4.05 -11.89 15.56
C ALA A 130 -3.53 -11.77 17.00
N ASN A 131 -4.25 -12.33 17.98
CA ASN A 131 -3.86 -12.26 19.40
C ASN A 131 -2.57 -13.01 19.72
N LEU A 132 -2.33 -14.14 19.04
CA LEU A 132 -1.12 -14.96 19.22
C LEU A 132 0.00 -14.59 18.24
N ASN A 133 -0.19 -13.58 17.40
CA ASN A 133 0.76 -13.09 16.41
C ASN A 133 1.18 -14.14 15.36
N PHE A 134 0.22 -14.92 14.86
CA PHE A 134 0.39 -15.83 13.73
C PHE A 134 -0.08 -15.17 12.43
N ALA A 135 0.66 -15.37 11.35
CA ALA A 135 0.22 -15.01 10.02
C ALA A 135 -0.74 -16.09 9.49
N LEU A 136 -1.89 -15.69 8.98
CA LEU A 136 -2.87 -16.64 8.42
C LEU A 136 -2.31 -17.35 7.18
N THR A 137 -2.60 -18.64 7.05
CA THR A 137 -2.18 -19.46 5.92
C THR A 137 -3.41 -20.07 5.24
N PRO A 138 -4.20 -19.29 4.48
CA PRO A 138 -5.47 -19.76 3.91
C PRO A 138 -5.30 -20.92 2.92
N ASP A 139 -4.13 -21.03 2.28
CA ASP A 139 -3.81 -22.11 1.34
C ASP A 139 -3.38 -23.41 2.04
N ASN A 140 -3.17 -23.38 3.36
CA ASN A 140 -2.78 -24.56 4.13
C ASN A 140 -4.03 -25.34 4.56
N ARG A 141 -4.08 -26.62 4.16
CA ARG A 141 -5.23 -27.50 4.43
C ARG A 141 -5.38 -27.87 5.91
N HIS A 142 -4.28 -27.96 6.65
CA HIS A 142 -4.27 -28.53 8.00
C HIS A 142 -4.18 -27.46 9.08
N PHE A 143 -3.46 -26.36 8.82
CA PHE A 143 -3.19 -25.29 9.77
C PHE A 143 -3.72 -23.94 9.31
N ASP A 144 -4.19 -23.14 10.26
CA ASP A 144 -4.84 -21.86 9.96
C ASP A 144 -3.84 -20.70 9.97
N GLY A 145 -2.67 -20.88 10.59
CA GLY A 145 -1.61 -19.87 10.56
C GLY A 145 -0.21 -20.40 10.87
N ARG A 146 0.79 -19.54 10.70
CA ARG A 146 2.21 -19.83 10.93
C ARG A 146 2.93 -18.65 11.58
N ARG A 147 3.84 -18.96 12.52
CA ARG A 147 4.76 -18.02 13.17
C ARG A 147 6.13 -18.69 13.32
N GLY A 148 7.06 -18.38 12.42
CA GLY A 148 8.34 -19.08 12.36
C GLY A 148 8.16 -20.56 12.03
N SER A 149 8.68 -21.45 12.87
CA SER A 149 8.51 -22.91 12.77
C SER A 149 7.26 -23.45 13.49
N MET A 150 6.46 -22.57 14.11
CA MET A 150 5.21 -22.97 14.79
C MET A 150 4.02 -22.77 13.87
N PHE A 151 3.17 -23.78 13.75
CA PHE A 151 1.87 -23.70 13.09
C PHE A 151 0.75 -23.51 14.11
N LEU A 152 -0.32 -22.83 13.71
CA LEU A 152 -1.52 -22.63 14.51
C LEU A 152 -2.64 -23.48 13.95
N LYS A 153 -3.34 -24.21 14.82
CA LYS A 153 -4.65 -24.78 14.53
C LYS A 153 -5.67 -24.35 15.57
N VAL A 154 -6.76 -23.76 15.11
CA VAL A 154 -7.92 -23.39 15.90
C VAL A 154 -9.01 -24.45 15.68
N VAL A 155 -9.36 -25.16 16.74
CA VAL A 155 -10.39 -26.19 16.76
C VAL A 155 -11.62 -25.64 17.47
N GLU A 156 -12.64 -25.31 16.69
CA GLU A 156 -13.96 -25.01 17.23
C GLU A 156 -14.63 -26.32 17.67
N GLY A 157 -14.57 -26.61 18.97
CA GLY A 157 -15.02 -27.86 19.58
C GLY A 157 -13.98 -28.46 20.52
N ARG A 158 -14.16 -29.75 20.80
CA ARG A 158 -13.29 -30.53 21.70
C ARG A 158 -11.99 -30.93 21.01
N LEU A 159 -10.88 -30.70 21.70
CA LEU A 159 -9.57 -31.23 21.36
C LEU A 159 -9.26 -32.44 22.26
N ASP A 160 -9.12 -33.60 21.63
CA ASP A 160 -8.73 -34.87 22.23
C ASP A 160 -7.34 -35.31 21.76
N ARG A 161 -6.86 -36.44 22.28
CA ARG A 161 -5.52 -36.95 21.95
C ARG A 161 -5.39 -37.36 20.48
N GLU A 162 -6.40 -38.02 19.93
CA GLU A 162 -6.39 -38.52 18.54
C GLU A 162 -6.23 -37.35 17.56
N LYS A 163 -6.96 -36.26 17.79
CA LYS A 163 -6.87 -35.07 16.96
C LYS A 163 -5.53 -34.33 17.09
N VAL A 164 -4.94 -34.32 18.29
CA VAL A 164 -3.58 -33.80 18.47
C VAL A 164 -2.59 -34.63 17.66
N GLU A 165 -2.63 -35.95 17.78
CA GLU A 165 -1.74 -36.86 17.04
C GLU A 165 -1.88 -36.68 15.53
N GLU A 166 -3.13 -36.66 15.02
CA GLU A 166 -3.45 -36.41 13.61
C GLU A 166 -2.78 -35.11 13.11
N LEU A 167 -2.99 -34.00 13.83
CA LEU A 167 -2.43 -32.70 13.44
C LEU A 167 -0.90 -32.71 13.44
N LEU A 168 -0.28 -33.38 14.41
CA LEU A 168 1.18 -33.47 14.50
C LEU A 168 1.79 -34.31 13.37
N THR A 169 1.06 -35.24 12.75
CA THR A 169 1.56 -36.00 11.59
C THR A 169 1.87 -35.11 10.39
N HIS A 170 1.20 -33.96 10.28
CA HIS A 170 1.35 -33.02 9.17
C HIS A 170 2.49 -32.02 9.32
N LEU A 171 3.21 -32.05 10.44
CA LEU A 171 4.38 -31.20 10.67
C LEU A 171 5.67 -31.82 10.09
N GLY A 172 6.56 -31.00 9.55
CA GLY A 172 7.90 -31.41 9.16
C GLY A 172 8.86 -31.55 10.35
N GLU A 173 10.14 -31.82 10.04
CA GLU A 173 11.22 -31.87 11.03
C GLU A 173 11.54 -30.45 11.54
N GLY A 174 11.67 -30.29 12.86
CA GLY A 174 11.91 -28.99 13.50
C GLY A 174 10.70 -28.04 13.54
N GLU A 175 9.53 -28.50 13.08
CA GLU A 175 8.27 -27.76 13.14
C GLU A 175 7.44 -28.16 14.37
N GLY A 176 6.66 -27.22 14.89
CA GLY A 176 5.80 -27.41 16.05
C GLY A 176 4.39 -26.85 15.82
N ALA A 177 3.49 -27.08 16.78
CA ALA A 177 2.12 -26.59 16.72
C ALA A 177 1.68 -25.86 17.99
N THR A 178 0.83 -24.87 17.82
CA THR A 178 0.00 -24.26 18.86
C THR A 178 -1.44 -24.62 18.55
N LEU A 179 -2.05 -25.39 19.44
CA LEU A 179 -3.41 -25.91 19.27
C LEU A 179 -4.34 -25.16 20.22
N VAL A 180 -5.26 -24.40 19.64
CA VAL A 180 -6.27 -23.63 20.38
C VAL A 180 -7.61 -24.32 20.18
N ALA A 181 -8.32 -24.56 21.27
CA ALA A 181 -9.65 -25.16 21.20
C ALA A 181 -10.62 -24.49 22.16
N THR A 182 -11.91 -24.53 21.84
CA THR A 182 -12.97 -24.03 22.73
C THR A 182 -13.20 -24.97 23.91
N GLU A 183 -12.91 -26.26 23.74
CA GLU A 183 -12.98 -27.28 24.79
C GLU A 183 -11.74 -28.19 24.75
N LEU A 184 -11.19 -28.52 25.92
CA LEU A 184 -10.03 -29.41 26.06
C LEU A 184 -10.45 -30.68 26.80
N GLU A 185 -10.14 -31.84 26.21
CA GLU A 185 -10.27 -33.11 26.92
C GLU A 185 -9.33 -33.15 28.16
N PRO A 186 -9.79 -33.67 29.31
CA PRO A 186 -8.94 -33.85 30.47
C PRO A 186 -7.63 -34.59 30.15
N GLY A 187 -6.50 -33.95 30.44
CA GLY A 187 -5.17 -34.51 30.20
C GLY A 187 -4.58 -34.25 28.81
N VAL A 188 -5.33 -33.68 27.86
CA VAL A 188 -4.81 -33.37 26.51
C VAL A 188 -3.64 -32.38 26.57
N ARG A 189 -3.70 -31.40 27.48
CA ARG A 189 -2.61 -30.43 27.68
C ARG A 189 -1.33 -31.09 28.19
N GLN A 190 -1.44 -32.13 29.02
CA GLN A 190 -0.28 -32.87 29.50
C GLN A 190 0.28 -33.74 28.38
N PHE A 191 -0.60 -34.40 27.63
CA PHE A 191 -0.24 -35.22 26.47
C PHE A 191 0.51 -34.40 25.40
N ALA A 192 -0.01 -33.22 25.04
CA ALA A 192 0.64 -32.33 24.07
C ALA A 192 2.07 -31.93 24.46
N ARG A 193 2.41 -31.91 25.76
CA ARG A 193 3.78 -31.59 26.21
C ARG A 193 4.73 -32.79 26.14
N THR A 194 4.22 -34.00 26.00
CA THR A 194 5.00 -35.24 25.94
C THR A 194 5.24 -35.73 24.52
N THR A 195 4.72 -35.03 23.50
CA THR A 195 4.90 -35.39 22.10
C THR A 195 6.32 -35.09 21.61
N ASP A 196 6.79 -35.87 20.64
CA ASP A 196 8.14 -35.69 20.05
C ASP A 196 8.31 -34.35 19.33
N LYS A 197 7.19 -33.76 18.87
CA LYS A 197 7.16 -32.43 18.25
C LYS A 197 6.77 -31.36 19.27
N PRO A 198 7.34 -30.14 19.21
CA PRO A 198 6.95 -29.05 20.09
C PRO A 198 5.46 -28.73 19.92
N CYS A 199 4.66 -28.94 20.96
CA CYS A 199 3.23 -28.65 20.94
C CYS A 199 2.82 -27.84 22.18
N GLN A 200 1.98 -26.81 21.96
CA GLN A 200 1.48 -25.90 23.00
C GLN A 200 -0.03 -25.76 22.96
#